data_AF-A0A7Y1FII0-F1
#
_entry.id   AF-A0A7Y1FII0-F1
#
_cell.length_a   1.000
_cell.length_b   1.000
_cell.length_c   1.000
_cell.angle_alpha   90.00
_cell.angle_beta   90.00
_cell.angle_gamma   90.00
#
_symmetry.space_group_name_H-M   'P 1'
#
loop_
_entity.id
_entity.type
_entity.pdbx_description
1 polymer ?
#
loop_
_entity_poly.entity_id
_entity_poly.type
_entity_poly.pdbx_seq_one_letter_code
_entity_poly.pdbx_strand_id
1 'polypeptide(L)'
;MLNSEVLHPTQALDGIPKIVAKAMQVDFDAQISGYLICAIPDPQGMIGVIYVDDRGRFANGSSIRTSRVVASSIIKGYVVVETLNSLYVICSWSGCKQYLYPSRARH
;
A
#
# COMPACT_ATOMS: atom_id res chain seq x y z
N MET A 1 -42.51 11.19 8.52
CA MET A 1 -41.54 11.40 7.41
C MET A 1 -40.28 11.98 8.02
N LEU A 2 -39.11 11.61 7.47
CA LEU A 2 -37.73 11.95 7.87
C LEU A 2 -37.08 10.95 8.84
N ASN A 3 -36.24 10.06 8.28
CA ASN A 3 -34.79 10.24 8.32
C ASN A 3 -34.15 9.28 7.32
N SER A 4 -33.88 9.79 6.13
CA SER A 4 -32.92 9.16 5.22
C SER A 4 -31.53 9.59 5.70
N GLU A 5 -30.90 8.77 6.53
CA GLU A 5 -29.46 8.91 6.81
C GLU A 5 -28.72 8.60 5.51
N VAL A 6 -28.46 9.66 4.75
CA VAL A 6 -27.53 9.66 3.63
C VAL A 6 -26.20 9.20 4.21
N LEU A 7 -25.76 7.99 3.86
CA LEU A 7 -24.39 7.55 4.06
C LEU A 7 -23.48 8.58 3.40
N HIS A 8 -22.87 9.44 4.21
CA HIS A 8 -21.85 10.36 3.76
C HIS A 8 -20.73 9.52 3.16
N PRO A 9 -20.29 9.76 1.90
CA PRO A 9 -19.08 9.12 1.40
C PRO A 9 -17.93 9.58 2.30
N THR A 10 -17.47 8.64 3.12
CA THR A 10 -16.19 8.56 3.82
C THR A 10 -15.46 9.90 3.90
N GLN A 11 -15.57 10.58 5.04
CA GLN A 11 -14.65 11.65 5.43
C GLN A 11 -13.24 11.23 4.99
N ALA A 12 -12.65 11.98 4.06
CA ALA A 12 -11.24 11.83 3.78
C ALA A 12 -10.54 12.03 5.13
N LEU A 13 -9.94 10.98 5.68
CA LEU A 13 -9.06 11.09 6.82
C LEU A 13 -8.04 12.18 6.46
N ASP A 14 -8.08 13.32 7.15
CA ASP A 14 -7.29 14.50 6.78
C ASP A 14 -5.82 14.09 6.56
N GLY A 15 -5.28 14.43 5.38
CA GLY A 15 -3.92 14.07 4.99
C GLY A 15 -3.71 12.68 4.38
N ILE A 16 -4.74 11.82 4.28
CA ILE A 16 -4.65 10.52 3.58
C ILE A 16 -4.97 10.70 2.08
N PRO A 17 -4.07 10.32 1.17
CA PRO A 17 -4.32 10.36 -0.26
C PRO A 17 -5.51 9.47 -0.66
N LYS A 18 -6.35 9.93 -1.61
CA LYS A 18 -7.51 9.17 -2.11
C LYS A 18 -7.17 7.75 -2.58
N ILE A 19 -5.98 7.54 -3.14
CA ILE A 19 -5.52 6.23 -3.61
C ILE A 19 -5.29 5.26 -2.45
N VAL A 20 -4.79 5.76 -1.31
CA VAL A 20 -4.62 5.01 -0.07
C VAL A 20 -5.99 4.72 0.55
N ALA A 21 -6.86 5.74 0.65
CA ALA A 21 -8.21 5.57 1.17
C ALA A 21 -9.02 4.51 0.40
N LYS A 22 -8.83 4.42 -0.94
CA LYS A 22 -9.43 3.36 -1.75
C LYS A 22 -8.86 1.98 -1.42
N ALA A 23 -7.54 1.87 -1.25
CA ALA A 23 -6.90 0.60 -0.89
C ALA A 23 -7.34 0.12 0.50
N MET A 24 -7.56 1.03 1.46
CA MET A 24 -8.05 0.70 2.81
C MET A 24 -9.46 0.08 2.83
N GLN A 25 -10.24 0.24 1.77
CA GLN A 25 -11.57 -0.38 1.65
C GLN A 25 -11.51 -1.83 1.15
N VAL A 26 -10.32 -2.32 0.80
CA VAL A 26 -10.12 -3.68 0.29
C VAL A 26 -9.81 -4.60 1.45
N ASP A 27 -10.54 -5.72 1.50
CA ASP A 27 -10.17 -6.84 2.35
C ASP A 27 -9.03 -7.64 1.68
N PHE A 28 -7.88 -7.67 2.35
CA PHE A 28 -6.67 -8.35 1.89
C PHE A 28 -6.49 -9.73 2.51
N ASP A 29 -7.46 -10.21 3.32
CA ASP A 29 -7.36 -11.45 4.09
C ASP A 29 -6.12 -11.49 5.02
N ALA A 30 -5.54 -10.33 5.34
CA ALA A 30 -4.33 -10.19 6.13
C ALA A 30 -4.24 -8.81 6.79
N GLN A 31 -3.56 -8.73 7.94
CA GLN A 31 -3.30 -7.47 8.62
C GLN A 31 -2.23 -6.67 7.87
N ILE A 32 -2.67 -5.61 7.19
CA ILE A 32 -1.79 -4.69 6.48
C ILE A 32 -1.06 -3.80 7.49
N SER A 33 0.27 -3.79 7.41
CA SER A 33 1.13 -2.96 8.27
C SER A 33 1.21 -1.51 7.80
N GLY A 34 1.00 -1.25 6.50
CA GLY A 34 0.96 0.10 5.95
C GLY A 34 0.78 0.15 4.44
N TYR A 35 0.55 1.36 3.93
CA TYR A 35 0.27 1.61 2.51
C TYR A 35 1.36 2.50 1.92
N LEU A 36 1.94 2.09 0.79
CA LEU A 36 3.02 2.81 0.13
C LEU A 36 2.53 3.48 -1.15
N ILE A 37 2.84 4.77 -1.29
CA ILE A 37 2.77 5.50 -2.56
C ILE A 37 4.17 5.82 -3.07
N CYS A 38 4.27 6.11 -4.37
CA CYS A 38 5.54 6.37 -5.04
C CYS A 38 6.59 5.27 -4.77
N ALA A 39 6.14 4.01 -4.74
CA ALA A 39 7.00 2.89 -4.40
C ALA A 39 8.05 2.63 -5.50
N ILE A 40 9.27 2.26 -5.08
CA ILE A 40 10.40 1.91 -5.93
C ILE A 40 11.06 0.64 -5.35
N PRO A 41 11.32 -0.39 -6.17
CA PRO A 41 12.13 -1.52 -5.74
C PRO A 41 13.54 -1.07 -5.36
N ASP A 42 14.04 -1.59 -4.24
CA ASP A 42 15.40 -1.38 -3.78
C ASP A 42 16.06 -2.74 -3.51
N PRO A 43 17.37 -2.93 -3.73
CA PRO A 43 18.02 -4.23 -3.53
C PRO A 43 17.85 -4.85 -2.13
N GLN A 44 17.50 -4.05 -1.10
CA GLN A 44 17.25 -4.55 0.26
C GLN A 44 15.80 -4.36 0.71
N GLY A 45 14.86 -4.00 -0.17
CA GLY A 45 13.47 -3.78 0.21
C GLY A 45 12.67 -2.97 -0.80
N MET A 46 11.78 -2.13 -0.27
CA MET A 46 10.98 -1.16 -1.02
C MET A 46 11.25 0.22 -0.45
N ILE A 47 11.42 1.22 -1.30
CA ILE A 47 11.41 2.63 -0.89
C ILE A 47 10.06 3.22 -1.29
N GLY A 48 9.44 4.00 -0.41
CA GLY A 48 8.18 4.66 -0.71
C GLY A 48 7.73 5.59 0.41
N VAL A 49 6.62 6.28 0.16
CA VAL A 49 5.99 7.15 1.17
C VAL A 49 4.87 6.37 1.86
N ILE A 50 4.96 6.23 3.18
CA ILE A 50 4.05 5.43 3.98
C ILE A 50 2.85 6.22 4.50
N TYR A 51 1.70 5.54 4.53
CA TYR A 51 0.48 5.99 5.17
C TYR A 51 -0.15 4.83 5.97
N VAL A 52 -0.83 5.18 7.06
CA VAL A 52 -1.56 4.25 7.93
C VAL A 52 -0.64 3.11 8.41
N ASP A 53 0.50 3.47 9.01
CA ASP A 53 1.34 2.47 9.69
C ASP A 53 0.63 1.99 10.95
N ASP A 54 0.13 0.76 10.90
CA ASP A 54 -0.64 0.12 11.97
C ASP A 54 0.15 0.00 13.29
N ARG A 55 1.49 0.01 13.18
CA ARG A 55 2.40 -0.11 14.33
C ARG A 55 2.86 1.24 14.91
N GLY A 56 2.43 2.36 14.34
CA GLY A 56 2.81 3.70 14.80
C GLY A 56 4.31 4.01 14.75
N ARG A 57 5.09 3.27 13.95
CA ARG A 57 6.53 3.47 13.75
C ARG A 57 6.83 4.68 12.88
N PHE A 58 5.91 5.03 11.98
CA PHE A 58 6.10 6.07 10.98
C PHE A 58 4.89 7.00 10.90
N ALA A 59 5.15 8.30 10.77
CA ALA A 59 4.10 9.27 10.51
C ALA A 59 3.62 9.18 9.05
N ASN A 60 2.34 9.46 8.82
CA ASN A 60 1.77 9.57 7.48
C ASN A 60 2.56 10.57 6.63
N GLY A 61 2.92 10.19 5.40
CA GLY A 61 3.73 11.01 4.51
C GLY A 61 5.25 10.87 4.69
N SER A 62 5.71 9.99 5.59
CA SER A 62 7.15 9.74 5.77
C SER A 62 7.71 8.91 4.61
N SER A 63 8.88 9.30 4.11
CA SER A 63 9.66 8.45 3.21
C SER A 63 10.36 7.37 4.02
N ILE A 64 10.12 6.09 3.68
CA ILE A 64 10.72 4.95 4.36
C ILE A 64 11.39 4.01 3.37
N ARG A 65 12.31 3.20 3.90
CA ARG A 65 12.80 1.99 3.26
C ARG A 65 12.34 0.80 4.10
N THR A 66 11.62 -0.12 3.50
CA THR A 66 11.20 -1.35 4.18
C THR A 66 12.40 -2.27 4.41
N SER A 67 12.23 -3.26 5.28
CA SER A 67 13.14 -4.40 5.31
C SER A 67 13.05 -5.22 4.03
N ARG A 68 13.94 -6.22 3.90
CA ARG A 68 13.99 -7.14 2.77
C ARG A 68 12.62 -7.72 2.46
N VAL A 69 12.24 -7.65 1.18
CA VAL A 69 11.06 -8.32 0.64
C VAL A 69 11.31 -9.82 0.64
N VAL A 70 10.37 -10.57 1.21
CA VAL A 70 10.42 -12.03 1.25
C VAL A 70 9.47 -12.64 0.22
N ALA A 71 8.34 -11.98 -0.02
CA ALA A 71 7.36 -12.40 -1.00
C ALA A 71 6.54 -11.20 -1.51
N SER A 72 5.86 -11.40 -2.64
CA SER A 72 4.86 -10.46 -3.13
C SER A 72 3.72 -11.21 -3.79
N SER A 73 2.50 -10.71 -3.62
CA SER A 73 1.30 -11.27 -4.21
C SER A 73 0.43 -10.16 -4.81
N ILE A 74 -0.51 -10.53 -5.69
CA ILE A 74 -1.52 -9.62 -6.21
C ILE A 74 -2.85 -10.00 -5.58
N ILE A 75 -3.43 -9.08 -4.80
CA ILE A 75 -4.69 -9.28 -4.11
C ILE A 75 -5.65 -8.18 -4.56
N LYS A 76 -6.78 -8.57 -5.18
CA LYS A 76 -7.82 -7.66 -5.68
C LYS A 76 -7.27 -6.50 -6.54
N GLY A 77 -6.20 -6.74 -7.29
CA GLY A 77 -5.57 -5.76 -8.18
C GLY A 77 -4.51 -4.88 -7.53
N TYR A 78 -4.20 -5.08 -6.24
CA TYR A 78 -3.10 -4.41 -5.55
C TYR A 78 -1.91 -5.35 -5.40
N VAL A 79 -0.71 -4.80 -5.51
CA VAL A 79 0.51 -5.54 -5.15
C VAL A 79 0.67 -5.45 -3.64
N VAL A 80 0.71 -6.60 -2.99
CA VAL A 80 0.97 -6.74 -1.56
C VAL A 80 2.36 -7.31 -1.39
N VAL A 81 3.21 -6.61 -0.64
CA VAL A 81 4.61 -6.93 -0.43
C VAL A 81 4.80 -7.38 1.00
N GLU A 82 5.22 -8.62 1.17
CA GLU A 82 5.63 -9.17 2.46
C GLU A 82 7.11 -8.89 2.67
N THR A 83 7.43 -8.31 3.82
CA THR A 83 8.79 -8.12 4.29
C THR A 83 8.99 -8.94 5.56
N LEU A 84 10.24 -9.04 6.04
CA LEU A 84 10.60 -9.87 7.21
C LEU A 84 9.59 -9.88 8.36
N ASN A 85 8.96 -8.74 8.68
CA ASN A 85 8.01 -8.64 9.78
C ASN A 85 6.81 -7.73 9.45
N SER A 86 6.54 -7.41 8.19
CA SER A 86 5.50 -6.42 7.84
C SER A 86 4.91 -6.72 6.47
N LEU A 87 3.66 -6.30 6.28
CA LEU A 87 2.93 -6.46 5.02
C LEU A 87 2.52 -5.08 4.51
N TYR A 88 2.95 -4.72 3.31
CA TYR A 88 2.68 -3.40 2.73
C TYR A 88 1.86 -3.51 1.45
N VAL A 89 0.88 -2.63 1.29
CA VAL A 89 0.12 -2.51 0.04
C VAL A 89 0.74 -1.41 -0.81
N ILE A 90 1.07 -1.72 -2.06
CA ILE A 90 1.56 -0.74 -3.03
C ILE A 90 0.36 -0.07 -3.70
N CYS A 91 0.10 1.18 -3.35
CA CYS A 91 -0.98 1.99 -3.90
C CYS A 91 -0.55 2.68 -5.20
N SER A 92 0.70 3.12 -5.31
CA SER A 92 1.27 3.62 -6.57
C SER A 92 2.77 3.36 -6.63
N TRP A 93 3.23 3.13 -7.84
CA TRP A 93 4.66 3.10 -8.17
C TRP A 93 5.13 4.50 -8.49
N SER A 94 6.34 4.87 -8.07
CA SER A 94 6.96 6.07 -8.63
C SER A 94 7.10 5.85 -10.14
N GLY A 95 6.88 6.88 -10.94
CA GLY A 95 6.91 6.81 -12.40
C GLY A 95 8.30 6.51 -12.96
N CYS A 96 8.82 5.31 -12.71
CA CYS A 96 9.85 4.71 -13.55
C CYS A 96 9.12 3.78 -14.51
N LYS A 97 8.82 4.28 -15.71
CA LYS A 97 8.31 3.49 -16.85
C LYS A 97 9.27 2.37 -17.30
N GLN A 98 10.32 2.03 -16.54
CA GLN A 98 11.41 1.13 -16.94
C GLN A 98 11.51 -0.16 -16.13
N TYR A 99 10.63 -0.41 -15.16
CA TYR A 99 10.45 -1.76 -14.57
C TYR A 99 9.10 -2.37 -14.97
N LEU A 100 8.72 -2.17 -16.23
CA LEU A 100 7.88 -3.12 -16.93
C LEU A 100 8.49 -4.51 -16.73
N TYR A 101 7.71 -5.42 -16.16
CA TYR A 101 8.02 -6.84 -15.94
C TYR A 101 9.01 -7.43 -16.96
N PRO A 102 10.01 -8.18 -16.47
CA PRO A 102 10.17 -9.56 -16.91
C PRO A 102 10.29 -10.46 -15.67
N SER A 103 9.82 -11.69 -15.61
CA SER A 103 9.21 -12.56 -16.60
C SER A 103 8.47 -13.66 -15.83
N ARG A 104 7.33 -14.08 -16.40
CA ARG A 104 6.81 -15.41 -16.16
C ARG A 104 7.89 -16.38 -16.70
N ALA A 105 8.64 -16.99 -15.79
CA ALA A 105 9.48 -18.16 -16.04
C ALA A 105 9.53 -18.91 -14.70
N ARG A 106 9.07 -20.16 -14.60
CA ARG A 106 9.53 -21.30 -15.40
C ARG A 106 8.50 -22.44 -15.39
N HIS A 107 8.50 -23.14 -16.53
CA HIS A 107 8.35 -24.58 -16.80
C HIS A 107 7.37 -25.40 -15.99
#